data_AF-A0A8S3EI94-F1
#
_entry.id   AF-A0A8S3EI94-F1
#
_cell.length_a   1.000
_cell.length_b   1.000
_cell.length_c   1.000
_cell.angle_alpha   90.00
_cell.angle_beta   90.00
_cell.angle_gamma   90.00
#
_symmetry.space_group_name_H-M   'P 1'
#
loop_
_entity.id
_entity.type
_entity.pdbx_description
1 polymer ?
#
loop_
_entity_poly.entity_id
_entity_poly.type
_entity_poly.pdbx_seq_one_letter_code
_entity_poly.pdbx_strand_id
1 'polypeptide(L)'
;FLDLNYPKFNAKKQSKWQALRFLTTQLNIDSHQVFNHGNQRGIYCGWTGTNAKEFLLRQRADFKKDKLQPVDEIATFWKVRWAKQRSAHLNRDRT
;
A
#
# COMPACT_ATOMS: atom_id res chain seq x y z
N PHE A 1 22.44 5.26 -17.27
CA PHE A 1 21.80 5.30 -15.95
C PHE A 1 21.44 6.74 -15.67
N LEU A 2 20.23 7.02 -15.17
CA LEU A 2 19.84 8.39 -14.80
C LEU A 2 20.72 8.86 -13.64
N ASP A 3 21.56 9.87 -13.87
CA ASP A 3 22.31 10.57 -12.81
C ASP A 3 21.33 11.43 -12.00
N LEU A 4 20.56 10.75 -11.16
CA LEU A 4 19.71 11.40 -10.18
C LEU A 4 20.62 11.97 -9.10
N ASN A 5 20.79 13.30 -9.11
CA ASN A 5 21.50 14.01 -8.06
C ASN A 5 20.60 14.10 -6.80
N TYR A 6 20.29 12.94 -6.23
CA TYR A 6 19.46 12.83 -5.04
C TYR A 6 20.34 12.89 -3.80
N PRO A 7 20.19 13.89 -2.92
CA PRO A 7 20.89 13.89 -1.65
C PRO A 7 20.53 12.61 -0.88
N LYS A 8 21.54 11.96 -0.27
CA LYS A 8 21.34 10.75 0.54
C LYS A 8 20.13 10.92 1.47
N PHE A 9 19.15 10.01 1.36
CA PHE A 9 17.94 10.05 2.18
C PHE A 9 18.31 10.14 3.67
N ASN A 10 17.83 11.20 4.33
CA ASN A 10 18.05 11.41 5.75
C ASN A 10 16.72 11.28 6.50
N ALA A 11 16.50 10.14 7.15
CA ALA A 11 15.25 9.84 7.86
C ALA A 11 14.91 10.85 8.98
N LYS A 12 15.88 11.61 9.50
CA LYS A 12 15.67 12.65 10.52
C LYS A 12 15.25 14.00 9.94
N LYS A 13 15.57 14.26 8.66
CA LYS A 13 15.33 15.56 7.99
C LYS A 13 14.28 15.47 6.87
N GLN A 14 13.99 14.26 6.39
CA GLN A 14 13.11 14.04 5.25
C GLN A 14 12.15 12.89 5.52
N SER A 15 10.87 13.14 5.29
CA SER A 15 9.87 12.07 5.28
C SER A 15 10.03 11.21 4.03
N LYS A 16 9.61 9.93 4.11
CA LYS A 16 9.51 9.04 2.93
C LYS A 16 8.67 9.66 1.80
N TRP A 17 7.74 10.54 2.16
CA TRP A 17 6.92 11.31 1.23
C TRP A 17 7.71 12.34 0.42
N GLN A 18 8.61 13.09 1.07
CA GLN A 18 9.46 14.07 0.39
C GLN A 18 10.45 13.39 -0.55
N ALA A 19 10.96 12.22 -0.16
CA ALA A 19 11.78 11.39 -1.03
C ALA A 19 11.02 10.96 -2.30
N LEU A 20 9.80 10.45 -2.13
CA LEU A 20 8.98 10.03 -3.26
C LEU A 20 8.65 11.18 -4.20
N ARG A 21 8.30 12.36 -3.66
CA ARG A 21 8.07 13.59 -4.45
C ARG A 21 9.27 13.94 -5.31
N PHE A 22 10.47 13.98 -4.72
CA PHE A 22 11.69 14.28 -5.45
C PHE A 22 11.89 13.31 -6.63
N LEU A 23 11.77 12.01 -6.37
CA LEU A 23 11.95 10.98 -7.40
C LEU A 23 10.93 11.12 -8.53
N THR A 24 9.66 11.36 -8.22
CA THR A 24 8.62 11.57 -9.25
C THR A 24 8.93 12.80 -10.11
N THR A 25 9.43 13.89 -9.53
CA THR A 25 9.84 15.08 -10.28
C THR A 25 11.00 14.80 -11.22
N GLN A 26 12.03 14.09 -10.75
CA GLN A 26 13.20 13.78 -11.59
C GLN A 26 12.87 12.82 -12.74
N LEU A 27 11.89 11.93 -12.55
CA LEU A 27 11.47 10.96 -13.56
C LEU A 27 10.38 11.51 -14.48
N ASN A 28 9.98 12.78 -14.34
CA ASN A 28 8.86 13.39 -15.06
C ASN A 28 7.56 12.57 -14.93
N ILE A 29 7.34 11.99 -13.74
CA ILE A 29 6.13 11.25 -13.41
C ILE A 29 5.21 12.20 -12.64
N ASP A 30 3.92 12.20 -12.99
CA ASP A 30 2.92 12.94 -12.23
C ASP A 30 2.84 12.40 -10.80
N SER A 31 3.41 13.17 -9.88
CA SER A 31 3.42 12.85 -8.45
C SER A 31 1.99 12.74 -7.90
N HIS A 32 1.04 13.54 -8.41
CA HIS A 32 -0.34 13.51 -7.97
C HIS A 32 -0.99 12.16 -8.27
N GLN A 33 -0.80 11.62 -9.48
CA GLN A 33 -1.22 10.25 -9.81
C GLN A 33 -0.61 9.21 -8.89
N VAL A 34 0.71 9.24 -8.66
CA VAL A 34 1.39 8.27 -7.80
C VAL A 34 0.80 8.28 -6.39
N PHE A 35 0.56 9.47 -5.85
CA PHE A 35 -0.03 9.62 -4.52
C PHE A 35 -1.49 9.19 -4.47
N ASN A 36 -2.31 9.59 -5.46
CA ASN A 36 -3.70 9.17 -5.52
C ASN A 36 -3.80 7.66 -5.61
N HIS A 37 -3.02 7.04 -6.48
CA HIS A 37 -2.99 5.59 -6.64
C HIS A 37 -2.46 4.88 -5.40
N GLY A 38 -1.41 5.38 -4.74
CA GLY A 38 -0.92 4.74 -3.52
C GLY A 38 -1.87 4.90 -2.33
N ASN A 39 -2.55 6.04 -2.21
CA ASN A 39 -3.60 6.27 -1.20
C ASN A 39 -4.85 5.43 -1.46
N GLN A 40 -5.24 5.30 -2.73
CA GLN A 40 -6.26 4.37 -3.18
C GLN A 40 -5.84 2.96 -2.71
N ARG A 41 -4.72 2.44 -3.21
CA ARG A 41 -4.23 1.08 -2.96
C ARG A 41 -3.84 0.79 -1.50
N GLY A 42 -4.05 1.70 -0.55
CA GLY A 42 -3.77 1.47 0.86
C GLY A 42 -2.29 1.34 1.21
N ILE A 43 -1.39 1.60 0.25
CA ILE A 43 0.07 1.45 0.39
C ILE A 43 0.59 2.35 1.53
N TYR A 44 -0.09 3.47 1.76
CA TYR A 44 0.27 4.46 2.77
C TYR A 44 -0.59 4.42 4.03
N CYS A 45 -1.68 3.64 4.04
CA CYS A 45 -2.69 3.67 5.10
C CYS A 45 -2.79 2.36 5.89
N GLY A 46 -2.04 1.32 5.49
CA GLY A 46 -2.13 -0.01 6.12
C GLY A 46 -3.47 -0.72 5.90
N TRP A 47 -4.39 -0.16 5.11
CA TRP A 47 -5.67 -0.79 4.78
C TRP A 47 -5.86 -0.79 3.27
N THR A 48 -5.82 -1.98 2.67
CA THR A 48 -6.06 -2.19 1.24
C THR A 48 -7.56 -2.32 0.99
N GLY A 49 -8.08 -1.56 0.02
CA GLY A 49 -9.47 -1.68 -0.40
C GLY A 49 -9.79 -3.09 -0.93
N THR A 50 -11.07 -3.46 -0.86
CA THR A 50 -11.58 -4.79 -1.23
C THR A 50 -11.16 -5.28 -2.62
N ASN A 51 -11.05 -4.39 -3.61
CA ASN A 51 -10.64 -4.74 -4.98
C ASN A 51 -9.16 -4.44 -5.30
N ALA A 52 -8.32 -4.23 -4.27
CA ALA A 52 -6.91 -3.87 -4.45
C ALA A 52 -6.13 -4.91 -5.25
N LYS A 53 -6.40 -6.20 -5.03
CA LYS A 53 -5.70 -7.29 -5.70
C LYS A 53 -5.99 -7.29 -7.19
N GLU A 54 -7.27 -7.26 -7.57
CA GLU A 54 -7.74 -7.28 -8.95
C GLU A 54 -7.23 -6.06 -9.71
N PHE A 55 -7.24 -4.91 -9.05
CA PHE A 55 -6.68 -3.68 -9.60
C PHE A 55 -5.16 -3.77 -9.83
N LEU A 56 -4.38 -4.28 -8.86
CA LEU A 56 -2.93 -4.45 -8.99
C LEU A 56 -2.55 -5.46 -10.09
N LEU A 57 -3.37 -6.49 -10.28
CA LEU A 57 -3.20 -7.49 -11.34
C LEU A 57 -3.71 -7.01 -12.71
N ARG A 58 -4.17 -5.75 -12.82
CA ARG A 58 -4.77 -5.18 -14.04
C ARG A 58 -6.00 -5.94 -14.54
N GLN A 59 -6.65 -6.71 -13.66
CA GLN A 59 -7.91 -7.39 -13.95
C GLN A 59 -9.09 -6.42 -13.85
N ARG A 60 -8.87 -5.26 -13.23
CA ARG A 60 -9.87 -4.21 -13.05
C ARG A 60 -9.23 -2.84 -13.24
N ALA A 61 -9.92 -1.95 -13.96
CA ALA A 61 -9.41 -0.62 -14.30
C ALA A 61 -9.62 0.43 -13.20
N ASP A 62 -10.59 0.20 -12.31
CA ASP A 62 -10.96 1.11 -11.23
C ASP A 62 -10.55 0.54 -9.87
N PHE A 63 -10.02 1.42 -9.02
CA PHE A 63 -9.77 1.09 -7.62
C PHE A 63 -10.90 1.64 -6.75
N LYS A 64 -11.55 0.77 -5.97
CA LYS A 64 -12.59 1.15 -5.03
C LYS A 64 -11.94 1.37 -3.67
N LYS A 65 -11.83 2.64 -3.29
CA LYS A 65 -11.35 3.00 -1.96
C LYS A 65 -12.48 2.76 -0.96
N ASP A 66 -12.27 1.79 -0.09
CA ASP A 66 -13.14 1.62 1.08
C ASP A 66 -13.00 2.85 1.98
N LYS A 67 -14.08 3.19 2.70
CA LYS A 67 -14.00 4.22 3.73
C LYS A 67 -12.92 3.82 4.73
N LEU A 68 -12.07 4.79 5.11
CA LEU A 68 -11.10 4.59 6.19
C LEU A 68 -11.85 4.09 7.42
N GLN A 69 -11.58 2.84 7.79
CA GLN A 69 -12.11 2.24 9.00
C GLN A 69 -11.29 2.75 10.19
N PRO A 70 -11.90 2.92 11.38
CA PRO A 70 -11.17 3.11 12.63
C PRO A 70 -10.06 2.05 12.81
N VAL A 71 -8.97 2.45 13.46
CA VAL A 71 -7.80 1.57 13.67
C VAL A 71 -8.18 0.28 14.39
N ASP A 72 -9.10 0.33 15.35
CA ASP A 72 -9.56 -0.84 16.10
C ASP A 72 -10.32 -1.86 15.23
N GLU A 73 -11.09 -1.37 14.26
CA GLU A 73 -11.80 -2.21 13.28
C GLU A 73 -10.81 -2.88 12.33
N ILE A 74 -9.80 -2.13 11.85
CA ILE A 74 -8.71 -2.66 11.03
C ILE A 74 -7.97 -3.78 11.78
N ALA A 75 -7.59 -3.52 13.03
CA ALA A 75 -6.88 -4.48 13.87
C ALA A 75 -7.71 -5.74 14.14
N THR A 76 -9.01 -5.57 14.39
CA THR A 76 -9.95 -6.69 14.60
C THR A 76 -10.08 -7.54 13.34
N PHE A 77 -10.26 -6.91 12.17
CA PHE A 77 -10.31 -7.62 10.90
C PHE A 77 -9.03 -8.43 10.65
N TRP A 78 -7.86 -7.85 10.91
CA TRP A 78 -6.60 -8.56 10.78
C TRP A 78 -6.51 -9.77 11.70
N LYS A 79 -6.84 -9.62 13.00
CA LYS A 79 -6.86 -10.74 13.95
C LYS A 79 -7.72 -11.89 13.44
N VAL A 80 -8.94 -11.59 12.98
CA VAL A 80 -9.87 -12.60 12.43
C VAL A 80 -9.30 -13.25 11.18
N ARG A 81 -8.76 -12.48 10.24
CA ARG A 81 -8.14 -12.99 9.00
C ARG A 81 -7.01 -13.97 9.31
N TRP A 82 -6.08 -13.59 10.18
CA TRP A 82 -4.94 -14.42 10.56
C TRP A 82 -5.36 -15.67 11.34
N ALA A 83 -6.34 -15.56 12.23
CA ALA A 83 -6.90 -16.71 12.94
C ALA A 83 -7.51 -17.73 11.97
N LYS A 84 -8.30 -17.28 10.98
CA LYS A 84 -8.86 -18.13 9.93
C LYS A 84 -7.77 -18.83 9.12
N GLN A 85 -6.74 -18.09 8.69
CA GLN A 85 -5.62 -18.66 7.93
C GLN A 85 -4.87 -19.72 8.75
N ARG A 86 -4.58 -19.44 10.03
CA ARG A 86 -3.91 -20.38 10.93
C ARG A 86 -4.74 -21.65 11.14
N SER A 87 -6.05 -21.52 11.35
CA SER A 87 -6.97 -22.66 11.46
C SER A 87 -6.96 -23.51 10.19
N ALA A 88 -7.04 -22.88 9.02
CA ALA A 88 -6.98 -23.59 7.73
C ALA A 88 -5.68 -24.37 7.54
N HIS A 89 -4.52 -23.79 7.90
CA HIS A 89 -3.23 -24.50 7.84
C HIS A 89 -3.21 -25.71 8.80
N LEU A 90 -3.60 -25.52 10.06
CA LEU A 90 -3.62 -26.60 11.05
C LEU A 90 -4.55 -27.76 10.67
N ASN A 91 -5.66 -27.47 9.98
CA ASN A 91 -6.57 -28.49 9.50
C ASN A 91 -6.07 -29.20 8.24
N ARG A 92 -5.32 -28.49 7.39
CA ARG A 92 -4.70 -29.08 6.18
C ARG A 92 -3.57 -30.05 6.52
N ASP A 93 -2.82 -29.77 7.58
CA ASP A 93 -1.72 -30.63 8.05
C ASP A 93 -2.21 -31.88 8.83
N ARG A 94 -3.52 -32.01 9.07
CA ARG A 94 -4.15 -33.13 9.79
C ARG A 94 -4.76 -34.20 8.87
N THR A 95 -4.82 -33.94 7.56
CA THR A 95 -5.31 -34.84 6.51
C THR A 95 -4.15 -35.28 5.64
#